data_AF-A0A7X8XDG3-F1
#
_entry.id   AF-A0A7X8XDG3-F1
#
_cell.length_a   1.000
_cell.length_b   1.000
_cell.length_c   1.000
_cell.angle_alpha   90.00
_cell.angle_beta   90.00
_cell.angle_gamma   90.00
#
_symmetry.space_group_name_H-M   'P 1'
#
loop_
_entity.id
_entity.type
_entity.pdbx_description
1 polymer ?
#
loop_
_entity_poly.entity_id
_entity_poly.type
_entity_poly.pdbx_seq_one_letter_code
_entity_poly.pdbx_strand_id
1 'polypeptide(L)' 'MPTISQLVRKSRDVLEKKSTSPALKENPQKRGVCTRVYTTTPKKP' A
#
# COMPACT_ATOMS: atom_id res chain seq x y z
N MET A 1 1.35 -24.86 -18.07
CA MET A 1 0.35 -25.33 -17.09
C MET A 1 1.07 -26.22 -16.08
N PRO A 2 1.16 -25.83 -14.80
CA PRO A 2 1.99 -26.57 -13.85
C PRO A 2 1.34 -27.89 -13.41
N THR A 3 2.17 -28.91 -13.15
CA THR A 3 1.72 -30.21 -12.63
C THR A 3 1.48 -30.15 -11.11
N ILE A 4 0.71 -31.09 -10.57
CA ILE A 4 0.44 -31.17 -9.12
C ILE A 4 1.76 -31.33 -8.33
N SER A 5 2.69 -32.13 -8.83
CA SER A 5 4.01 -32.30 -8.19
C SER A 5 4.85 -31.03 -8.15
N GLN A 6 4.70 -30.12 -9.12
CA GLN A 6 5.36 -28.81 -9.11
C GLN A 6 4.77 -27.92 -8.02
N LEU A 7 3.45 -27.92 -7.84
CA LEU A 7 2.76 -27.13 -6.81
C LEU A 7 3.03 -27.65 -5.38
N VAL A 8 3.19 -28.97 -5.22
CA VAL A 8 3.56 -29.59 -3.93
C VAL A 8 5.00 -29.21 -3.53
N ARG A 9 5.93 -29.13 -4.50
CA ARG A 9 7.33 -28.76 -4.24
C ARG A 9 7.53 -27.25 -4.10
N LYS A 10 6.75 -26.46 -4.84
CA LYS A 10 6.75 -24.99 -4.81
C LYS A 10 5.32 -24.49 -4.90
N SER A 11 4.80 -24.01 -3.79
CA SER A 11 3.48 -23.38 -3.73
C SER A 11 3.43 -22.13 -4.61
N ARG A 12 2.22 -21.70 -4.95
CA ARG A 12 2.03 -20.38 -5.57
C ARG A 12 2.18 -19.31 -4.50
N ASP A 13 2.93 -18.26 -4.82
CA ASP A 13 3.04 -17.10 -3.96
C ASP A 13 1.91 -16.11 -4.28
N VAL A 14 1.36 -15.50 -3.24
CA VAL A 14 0.40 -14.41 -3.37
C VAL A 14 1.19 -13.10 -3.49
N LEU A 15 0.79 -12.25 -4.44
CA LEU A 15 1.38 -10.93 -4.58
C LEU A 15 0.94 -10.02 -3.43
N GLU A 16 1.89 -9.57 -2.61
CA GLU A 16 1.64 -8.59 -1.57
C GLU A 16 1.42 -7.18 -2.17
N LYS A 17 0.37 -6.49 -1.72
CA LYS A 17 0.07 -5.11 -2.11
C LYS A 17 0.39 -4.16 -0.97
N LYS A 18 1.08 -3.06 -1.28
CA LYS A 18 1.34 -1.98 -0.31
C LYS A 18 0.15 -1.04 -0.24
N SER A 19 -0.15 -0.56 0.97
CA SER A 19 -1.15 0.49 1.17
C SER A 19 -0.67 1.82 0.60
N THR A 20 -1.57 2.54 -0.06
CA THR A 20 -1.33 3.92 -0.50
C THR A 20 -1.34 4.92 0.68
N SER A 21 -1.82 4.50 1.85
CA SER A 21 -2.00 5.33 3.04
C SER A 21 -1.37 4.72 4.31
N PRO A 22 -0.04 4.54 4.37
CA PRO A 22 0.64 3.88 5.50
C PRO A 22 0.49 4.63 6.84
N ALA A 23 0.33 5.95 6.81
CA ALA A 23 0.18 6.77 8.02
C ALA A 23 -1.07 6.39 8.83
N LEU A 24 -2.14 5.91 8.18
CA LEU A 24 -3.40 5.59 8.83
C LEU A 24 -3.34 4.28 9.64
N LYS A 25 -2.40 3.37 9.37
CA LYS A 25 -2.29 2.04 10.02
C LYS A 25 -3.67 1.40 10.24
N GLU A 26 -4.42 1.21 9.15
CA GLU A 26 -5.75 0.56 9.13
C GLU A 26 -6.87 1.27 9.92
N ASN A 27 -6.64 2.48 10.43
CA ASN A 27 -7.69 3.29 11.04
C ASN A 27 -8.36 4.19 9.97
N PRO A 28 -9.67 4.49 10.11
CA PRO A 28 -10.35 5.39 9.17
C PRO A 28 -9.80 6.82 9.24
N GLN A 29 -9.42 7.30 10.43
CA GLN A 29 -8.91 8.66 10.66
C GLN A 29 -7.89 8.68 11.80
N LYS A 30 -7.00 9.68 11.82
CA LYS A 30 -6.06 9.95 12.91
C LYS A 30 -5.95 11.44 13.20
N ARG A 31 -5.92 11.82 14.48
CA ARG A 31 -5.67 13.21 14.92
C ARG A 31 -4.19 13.55 14.76
N GLY A 32 -3.90 14.80 14.41
CA GLY A 32 -2.54 15.33 14.27
C GLY A 32 -2.52 16.85 14.47
N VAL A 33 -1.34 17.42 14.68
CA VAL A 33 -1.12 18.87 14.83
C VAL A 33 -0.27 19.35 13.65
N CYS A 34 -0.63 20.48 13.06
CA CYS A 34 0.11 21.07 11.94
C CYS A 34 1.47 21.59 12.40
N THR A 35 2.55 21.15 11.74
CA THR A 35 3.91 21.67 12.00
C THR A 35 4.22 22.93 11.20
N ARG A 36 3.58 23.11 10.03
CA ARG A 36 3.72 24.30 9.16
C ARG A 36 2.43 24.52 8.37
N VAL A 37 2.08 25.79 8.12
CA VAL A 37 0.94 26.19 7.27
C VAL A 37 1.45 27.05 6.11
N TYR A 38 1.16 26.64 4.86
CA TYR A 38 1.61 27.32 3.63
C TYR A 38 0.73 26.91 2.43
N THR A 39 0.92 27.57 1.28
CA THR A 39 0.20 27.30 0.02
C THR A 39 1.08 26.57 -1.01
N THR A 40 0.47 25.79 -1.92
CA THR A 40 1.17 25.05 -2.99
C THR A 40 0.52 25.30 -4.36
N THR A 41 1.31 25.35 -5.42
CA THR A 41 0.82 25.50 -6.81
C THR A 41 0.49 24.14 -7.43
N PRO A 42 -0.61 23.99 -8.19
CA PRO A 42 -1.01 22.71 -8.77
C PRO A 42 -0.10 22.25 -9.91
N LYS A 43 -0.12 20.95 -10.23
CA LYS A 43 0.57 20.41 -11.40
C LYS A 43 -0.06 20.96 -12.68
N LYS A 44 0.78 21.28 -13.67
CA LYS A 44 0.33 21.73 -15.00
C LYS A 44 -0.62 20.69 -15.61
N PRO A 45 -1.72 21.12 -16.27
CA PRO A 45 -2.55 20.24 -17.10
C PRO A 45 -1.76 19.64 -18.26
#